data_AF-A0A1G5UZE6-F1
#
_entry.id   AF-A0A1G5UZE6-F1
#
_cell.length_a   1.000
_cell.length_b   1.000
_cell.length_c   1.000
_cell.angle_alpha   90.00
_cell.angle_beta   90.00
_cell.angle_gamma   90.00
#
_symmetry.space_group_name_H-M   'P 1'
#
loop_
_entity.id
_entity.type
_entity.pdbx_description
1 polymer ?
#
loop_
_entity_poly.entity_id
_entity_poly.type
_entity_poly.pdbx_seq_one_letter_code
_entity_poly.pdbx_strand_id
1 'polypeptide(L)'
;MNKDLDLKKTTEYIFSLDWDKDFTDKELDDLDQLVEDLITKYGWNDVYQAWCEYLHKNCKDDWSVVNFALHFFDYAHDRYIPDPVHFIAYLYYRVDTKTNSRAFDIFDSLAITILPNAGLLDMTEESNYAAETDPRIQSEIEAIRKQEGK
;
A
#
# COMPACT_ATOMS: atom_id res chain seq x y z
N MET A 1 -13.46 17.37 18.91
CA MET A 1 -14.73 16.66 18.80
C MET A 1 -14.38 15.18 18.68
N ASN A 2 -14.54 14.37 19.73
CA ASN A 2 -14.24 12.94 19.69
C ASN A 2 -15.27 12.27 18.77
N LYS A 3 -14.97 12.17 17.48
CA LYS A 3 -15.64 11.18 16.64
C LYS A 3 -15.18 9.83 17.16
N ASP A 4 -16.10 8.95 17.53
CA ASP A 4 -15.78 7.54 17.74
C ASP A 4 -15.35 6.95 16.40
N LEU A 5 -14.06 7.10 16.08
CA LEU A 5 -13.44 6.48 14.93
C LEU A 5 -13.56 4.97 15.10
N ASP A 6 -14.07 4.29 14.09
CA ASP A 6 -14.14 2.83 14.03
C ASP A 6 -13.12 2.39 12.99
N LEU A 7 -12.10 1.64 13.42
CA LEU A 7 -10.95 1.31 12.59
C LEU A 7 -11.35 0.69 11.24
N LYS A 8 -12.29 -0.25 11.26
CA LYS A 8 -12.72 -0.95 10.06
C LYS A 8 -13.48 -0.03 9.12
N LYS A 9 -14.51 0.68 9.62
CA LYS A 9 -15.33 1.57 8.80
C LYS A 9 -14.53 2.74 8.26
N THR A 10 -13.61 3.29 9.03
CA THR A 10 -12.74 4.37 8.59
C THR A 10 -11.76 3.88 7.52
N THR A 11 -11.17 2.70 7.69
CA THR A 11 -10.34 2.06 6.65
C THR A 11 -11.13 1.85 5.36
N GLU A 12 -12.32 1.27 5.44
CA GLU A 12 -13.20 1.06 4.29
C GLU A 12 -13.56 2.38 3.61
N TYR A 13 -13.85 3.43 4.40
CA TYR A 13 -14.12 4.75 3.85
C TYR A 13 -12.93 5.30 3.06
N ILE A 14 -11.74 5.38 3.67
CA ILE A 14 -10.53 5.94 3.04
C ILE A 14 -10.25 5.25 1.70
N PHE A 15 -10.16 3.91 1.70
CA PHE A 15 -9.80 3.18 0.49
C PHE A 15 -10.95 2.93 -0.50
N SER A 16 -12.17 3.33 -0.15
CA SER A 16 -13.29 3.38 -1.10
C SER A 16 -13.31 4.67 -1.91
N LEU A 17 -12.58 5.70 -1.47
CA LEU A 17 -12.45 6.94 -2.22
C LEU A 17 -11.64 6.69 -3.48
N ASP A 18 -12.17 7.13 -4.61
CA ASP A 18 -11.43 7.14 -5.87
C ASP A 18 -10.30 8.17 -5.75
N TRP A 19 -9.06 7.70 -5.88
CA TRP A 19 -7.87 8.53 -5.79
C TRP A 19 -7.84 9.60 -6.90
N ASP A 20 -8.40 9.32 -8.07
CA ASP A 20 -8.47 10.28 -9.18
C ASP A 20 -9.58 11.33 -9.01
N LYS A 21 -10.37 11.24 -7.94
CA LYS A 21 -11.38 12.25 -7.64
C LYS A 21 -10.70 13.58 -7.32
N ASP A 22 -11.20 14.63 -7.93
CA ASP A 22 -10.82 16.00 -7.59
C ASP A 22 -11.41 16.38 -6.22
N PHE A 23 -10.55 16.45 -5.21
CA PHE A 23 -10.87 16.89 -3.86
C PHE A 23 -10.46 18.35 -3.67
N THR A 24 -11.25 19.09 -2.91
CA THR A 24 -10.82 20.41 -2.44
C THR A 24 -9.67 20.29 -1.44
N ASP A 25 -8.81 21.32 -1.33
CA ASP A 25 -7.73 21.36 -0.34
C ASP A 25 -8.24 21.03 1.07
N LYS A 26 -9.43 21.53 1.42
CA LYS A 26 -10.05 21.25 2.71
C LYS A 26 -10.43 19.77 2.89
N GLU A 27 -10.91 19.11 1.84
CA GLU A 27 -11.23 17.68 1.90
C GLU A 27 -9.95 16.86 2.07
N LEU A 28 -8.85 17.24 1.40
CA LEU A 28 -7.54 16.61 1.58
C LEU A 28 -7.03 16.79 3.01
N ASP A 29 -7.05 18.01 3.55
CA ASP A 29 -6.68 18.29 4.95
C ASP A 29 -7.51 17.47 5.95
N ASP A 30 -8.83 17.35 5.71
CA ASP A 30 -9.73 16.58 6.56
C ASP A 30 -9.45 15.06 6.48
N LEU A 31 -8.97 14.55 5.33
CA LEU A 31 -8.56 13.15 5.15
C LEU A 31 -7.21 12.85 5.81
N ASP A 32 -6.23 13.74 5.65
CA ASP A 32 -4.93 13.64 6.32
C ASP A 32 -5.13 13.59 7.84
N GLN A 33 -5.91 14.52 8.39
CA GLN A 33 -6.22 14.55 9.81
C GLN A 33 -6.99 13.29 10.25
N LEU A 34 -7.88 12.75 9.41
CA LEU A 34 -8.61 11.52 9.72
C LEU A 34 -7.67 10.33 9.85
N VAL A 35 -6.68 10.21 8.96
CA VAL A 35 -5.65 9.15 9.02
C VAL A 35 -4.79 9.32 10.27
N GLU A 36 -4.29 10.53 10.54
CA GLU A 36 -3.46 10.79 11.73
C GLU A 36 -4.22 10.55 13.05
N ASP A 37 -5.50 10.93 13.12
CA ASP A 37 -6.35 10.64 14.28
C ASP A 37 -6.54 9.13 14.45
N LEU A 38 -6.70 8.39 13.35
CA LEU A 38 -6.86 6.94 13.37
C LEU A 38 -5.59 6.25 13.89
N ILE A 39 -4.42 6.66 13.39
CA ILE A 39 -3.12 6.16 13.82
C ILE A 39 -2.85 6.55 15.27
N THR A 40 -3.18 7.77 15.69
CA THR A 40 -3.03 8.22 17.08
C THR A 40 -3.89 7.39 18.04
N LYS A 41 -5.10 7.02 17.61
CA LYS A 41 -6.05 6.26 18.44
C LYS A 41 -5.69 4.78 18.57
N TYR A 42 -5.33 4.13 17.46
CA TYR A 42 -5.16 2.67 17.41
C TYR A 42 -3.69 2.24 17.37
N GLY A 43 -2.77 3.15 17.06
CA GLY A 43 -1.39 2.81 16.78
C GLY A 43 -1.20 2.31 15.35
N TRP A 44 -0.02 2.58 14.79
CA TRP A 44 0.29 2.26 13.40
C TRP A 44 0.14 0.77 13.07
N ASN A 45 0.59 -0.13 13.94
CA ASN A 45 0.55 -1.57 13.67
C ASN A 45 -0.89 -2.09 13.45
N ASP A 46 -1.84 -1.66 14.28
CA ASP A 46 -3.25 -2.05 14.16
C ASP A 46 -3.89 -1.45 12.91
N VAL A 47 -3.53 -0.19 12.59
CA VAL A 47 -3.98 0.48 11.35
C VAL A 47 -3.46 -0.23 10.12
N TYR A 48 -2.16 -0.51 10.07
CA TYR A 48 -1.52 -1.24 8.98
C TYR A 48 -2.17 -2.61 8.79
N GLN A 49 -2.41 -3.37 9.87
CA GLN A 49 -3.09 -4.65 9.77
C GLN A 49 -4.50 -4.49 9.18
N ALA A 50 -5.29 -3.52 9.63
CA ALA A 50 -6.62 -3.28 9.09
C ALA A 50 -6.58 -2.91 7.59
N TRP A 51 -5.58 -2.14 7.17
CA TRP A 51 -5.39 -1.73 5.78
C TRP A 51 -5.02 -2.94 4.90
N CYS A 52 -4.09 -3.79 5.35
CA CYS A 52 -3.78 -5.05 4.67
C CYS A 52 -4.99 -6.00 4.61
N GLU A 53 -5.78 -6.08 5.68
CA GLU A 53 -7.02 -6.85 5.66
C GLU A 53 -8.01 -6.33 4.61
N TYR A 54 -8.14 -5.00 4.45
CA TYR A 54 -8.94 -4.40 3.38
C TYR A 54 -8.40 -4.77 1.99
N LEU A 55 -7.09 -4.64 1.77
CA LEU A 55 -6.44 -5.02 0.51
C LEU A 55 -6.73 -6.49 0.13
N HIS A 56 -6.68 -7.40 1.10
CA HIS A 56 -6.93 -8.83 0.88
C HIS A 56 -8.42 -9.14 0.67
N LYS A 57 -9.29 -8.54 1.48
CA LYS A 57 -10.71 -8.91 1.56
C LYS A 57 -11.61 -8.10 0.63
N ASN A 58 -11.25 -6.86 0.28
CA ASN A 58 -12.14 -5.92 -0.39
C ASN A 58 -11.65 -5.51 -1.78
N CYS A 59 -10.34 -5.37 -2.00
CA CYS A 59 -9.83 -5.12 -3.35
C CYS A 59 -9.95 -6.41 -4.17
N LYS A 60 -10.77 -6.44 -5.21
CA LYS A 60 -11.06 -7.66 -6.01
C LYS A 60 -10.69 -7.55 -7.49
N ASP A 61 -10.48 -6.34 -7.97
CA ASP A 61 -10.05 -6.03 -9.32
C ASP A 61 -8.76 -5.20 -9.30
N ASP A 62 -8.10 -5.09 -10.46
CA ASP A 62 -6.83 -4.40 -10.60
C ASP A 62 -6.90 -2.95 -10.13
N TRP A 63 -7.99 -2.24 -10.45
CA TRP A 63 -8.15 -0.83 -10.07
C TRP A 63 -8.23 -0.69 -8.55
N SER A 64 -9.03 -1.52 -7.87
CA SER A 64 -9.15 -1.45 -6.41
C SER A 64 -7.81 -1.69 -5.68
N VAL A 65 -6.90 -2.48 -6.26
CA VAL A 65 -5.55 -2.68 -5.73
C VAL A 65 -4.65 -1.47 -6.01
N VAL A 66 -4.72 -0.92 -7.21
CA VAL A 66 -3.97 0.30 -7.58
C VAL A 66 -4.43 1.50 -6.75
N ASN A 67 -5.73 1.69 -6.60
CA ASN A 67 -6.34 2.73 -5.76
C ASN A 67 -5.88 2.61 -4.31
N PHE A 68 -5.85 1.39 -3.77
CA PHE A 68 -5.29 1.12 -2.45
C PHE A 68 -3.82 1.56 -2.37
N ALA A 69 -3.00 1.16 -3.34
CA ALA A 69 -1.56 1.48 -3.35
C ALA A 69 -1.29 2.98 -3.43
N LEU A 70 -2.10 3.74 -4.19
CA LEU A 70 -2.00 5.19 -4.28
C LEU A 70 -2.30 5.87 -2.93
N HIS A 71 -3.43 5.54 -2.30
CA HIS A 71 -3.74 6.05 -0.96
C HIS A 71 -2.72 5.60 0.10
N PHE A 72 -2.24 4.35 0.00
CA PHE A 72 -1.20 3.86 0.91
C PHE A 72 0.09 4.67 0.74
N PHE A 73 0.45 5.00 -0.50
CA PHE A 73 1.60 5.84 -0.76
C PHE A 73 1.42 7.21 -0.10
N ASP A 74 0.32 7.90 -0.34
CA ASP A 74 0.10 9.25 0.22
C ASP A 74 0.15 9.27 1.76
N TYR A 75 -0.42 8.26 2.41
CA TYR A 75 -0.63 8.28 3.86
C TYR A 75 0.40 7.52 4.69
N ALA A 76 1.17 6.61 4.09
CA ALA A 76 1.96 5.66 4.86
C ALA A 76 3.28 5.20 4.21
N HIS A 77 3.69 5.75 3.07
CA HIS A 77 4.92 5.31 2.38
C HIS A 77 6.19 5.38 3.25
N ASP A 78 6.24 6.31 4.20
CA ASP A 78 7.38 6.58 5.08
C ASP A 78 7.31 5.81 6.42
N ARG A 79 6.23 5.05 6.65
CA ARG A 79 6.01 4.32 7.89
C ARG A 79 6.67 2.94 7.87
N TYR A 80 7.00 2.43 9.06
CA TYR A 80 7.60 1.10 9.21
C TYR A 80 6.64 -0.01 8.72
N ILE A 81 7.10 -0.86 7.81
CA ILE A 81 6.33 -2.00 7.30
C ILE A 81 6.95 -3.29 7.86
N PRO A 82 6.20 -4.13 8.62
CA PRO A 82 6.74 -5.34 9.25
C PRO A 82 7.34 -6.37 8.28
N ASP A 83 6.72 -6.56 7.11
CA ASP A 83 7.22 -7.42 6.05
C ASP A 83 7.16 -6.68 4.70
N PRO A 84 8.14 -5.83 4.42
CA PRO A 84 8.11 -4.95 3.26
C PRO A 84 8.21 -5.72 1.95
N VAL A 85 8.97 -6.84 1.92
CA VAL A 85 9.11 -7.69 0.73
C VAL A 85 7.79 -8.36 0.42
N HIS A 86 7.13 -8.97 1.42
CA HIS A 86 5.82 -9.59 1.23
C HIS A 86 4.76 -8.57 0.81
N PHE A 87 4.72 -7.40 1.43
CA PHE A 87 3.77 -6.35 1.08
C PHE A 87 3.88 -5.94 -0.39
N ILE A 88 5.09 -5.63 -0.87
CA ILE A 88 5.33 -5.26 -2.27
C ILE A 88 5.02 -6.45 -3.20
N ALA A 89 5.50 -7.65 -2.86
CA ALA A 89 5.26 -8.85 -3.65
C ALA A 89 3.76 -9.17 -3.80
N TYR A 90 2.97 -8.93 -2.76
CA TYR A 90 1.52 -9.12 -2.82
C TYR A 90 0.87 -8.19 -3.85
N LEU A 91 1.28 -6.92 -3.94
CA LEU A 91 0.76 -6.00 -4.96
C LEU A 91 1.05 -6.50 -6.39
N TYR A 92 2.30 -6.90 -6.66
CA TYR A 92 2.70 -7.48 -7.95
C TYR A 92 2.04 -8.83 -8.26
N TYR A 93 1.73 -9.62 -7.23
CA TYR A 93 0.96 -10.86 -7.41
C TYR A 93 -0.48 -10.56 -7.83
N ARG A 94 -1.07 -9.47 -7.32
CA ARG A 94 -2.47 -9.13 -7.51
C ARG A 94 -2.79 -8.47 -8.84
N VAL A 95 -1.84 -7.75 -9.45
CA VAL A 95 -2.04 -7.01 -10.70
C VAL A 95 -0.90 -7.28 -11.67
N ASP A 96 -1.21 -7.61 -12.93
CA ASP A 96 -0.21 -7.76 -13.98
C ASP A 96 0.27 -6.39 -14.47
N THR A 97 1.40 -5.94 -13.93
CA THR A 97 2.03 -4.66 -14.25
C THR A 97 2.45 -4.53 -15.72
N LYS A 98 2.60 -5.64 -16.46
CA LYS A 98 2.91 -5.58 -17.91
C LYS A 98 1.76 -5.01 -18.73
N THR A 99 0.54 -5.14 -18.22
CA THR A 99 -0.69 -4.64 -18.85
C THR A 99 -1.27 -3.43 -18.15
N ASN A 100 -0.71 -3.04 -17.01
CA ASN A 100 -1.18 -1.94 -16.19
C ASN A 100 -0.01 -1.03 -15.78
N SER A 101 0.25 -0.01 -16.61
CA SER A 101 1.37 0.93 -16.40
C SER A 101 1.25 1.70 -15.09
N ARG A 102 0.02 2.01 -14.66
CA ARG A 102 -0.17 2.73 -13.40
C ARG A 102 0.18 1.87 -12.19
N ALA A 103 -0.18 0.58 -12.23
CA ALA A 103 0.26 -0.38 -11.22
C ALA A 103 1.79 -0.48 -11.19
N PHE A 104 2.43 -0.54 -12.37
CA PHE A 104 3.90 -0.52 -12.47
C PHE A 104 4.49 0.71 -11.76
N ASP A 105 4.04 1.92 -12.10
CA ASP A 105 4.59 3.16 -11.57
C ASP A 105 4.44 3.24 -10.03
N ILE A 106 3.25 2.97 -9.50
CA ILE A 106 2.99 3.12 -8.05
C ILE A 106 3.61 2.00 -7.22
N PHE A 107 3.64 0.76 -7.73
CA PHE A 107 4.26 -0.34 -6.98
C PHE A 107 5.77 -0.20 -6.92
N ASP A 108 6.40 0.26 -8.01
CA ASP A 108 7.83 0.54 -8.01
C ASP A 108 8.17 1.73 -7.11
N SER A 109 7.35 2.80 -7.14
CA SER A 109 7.47 3.95 -6.22
C SER A 109 7.38 3.54 -4.74
N LEU A 110 6.45 2.66 -4.40
CA LEU A 110 6.35 2.08 -3.06
C LEU A 110 7.60 1.26 -2.72
N ALA A 111 8.09 0.42 -3.64
CA ALA A 111 9.24 -0.43 -3.40
C ALA A 111 10.52 0.38 -3.14
N ILE A 112 10.81 1.41 -3.96
CA ILE A 112 11.98 2.29 -3.79
C ILE A 112 11.89 3.22 -2.59
N THR A 113 10.74 3.25 -1.91
CA THR A 113 10.55 4.01 -0.67
C THR A 113 10.63 3.07 0.54
N ILE A 114 9.84 2.00 0.51
CA ILE A 114 9.66 1.10 1.65
C ILE A 114 10.91 0.24 1.87
N LEU A 115 11.53 -0.30 0.82
CA LEU A 115 12.69 -1.19 0.97
C LEU A 115 13.92 -0.44 1.51
N PRO A 116 14.25 0.78 1.06
CA PRO A 116 15.33 1.56 1.68
C PRO A 116 15.03 1.93 3.14
N ASN A 117 13.79 2.33 3.44
CA ASN A 117 13.38 2.63 4.82
C ASN A 117 13.50 1.41 5.75
N ALA A 118 13.34 0.20 5.21
CA ALA A 118 13.57 -1.06 5.91
C ALA A 118 15.05 -1.50 5.96
N GLY A 119 15.97 -0.75 5.34
CA GLY A 119 17.39 -1.13 5.24
C GLY A 119 17.65 -2.32 4.31
N LEU A 120 16.75 -2.59 3.36
CA LEU A 120 16.81 -3.71 2.43
C LEU A 120 17.29 -3.33 1.03
N LEU A 121 17.45 -2.03 0.77
CA LEU A 121 17.89 -1.50 -0.52
C LEU A 121 18.69 -0.22 -0.28
N ASP A 122 19.87 -0.12 -0.89
CA ASP A 122 20.66 1.12 -0.90
C ASP A 122 20.54 1.78 -2.27
N MET A 123 19.74 2.84 -2.35
CA MET A 123 19.51 3.57 -3.61
C MET A 123 20.76 4.28 -4.14
N THR A 124 21.82 4.44 -3.34
CA THR A 124 23.09 5.00 -3.81
C THR A 124 23.92 3.99 -4.59
N GLU A 125 23.78 2.71 -4.27
CA GLU A 125 24.45 1.60 -4.95
C GLU A 125 23.59 1.01 -6.08
N GLU A 126 22.26 1.02 -5.90
CA GLU A 126 21.28 0.39 -6.79
C GLU A 126 20.37 1.43 -7.47
N SER A 127 20.96 2.48 -8.06
CA SER A 127 20.20 3.60 -8.63
C SER A 127 19.25 3.26 -9.79
N ASN A 128 19.37 2.06 -10.36
CA ASN A 128 18.51 1.53 -11.43
C ASN A 128 17.68 0.32 -10.93
N TYR A 129 17.42 0.26 -9.62
CA TYR A 129 16.58 -0.77 -9.04
C TYR A 129 15.19 -0.80 -9.69
N ALA A 130 14.66 -2.01 -9.90
CA ALA A 130 13.31 -2.25 -10.39
C ALA A 130 12.70 -3.44 -9.63
N ALA A 131 11.58 -3.20 -8.93
CA ALA A 131 11.00 -4.19 -8.02
C ALA A 131 10.51 -5.45 -8.74
N GLU A 132 10.05 -5.32 -9.99
CA GLU A 132 9.63 -6.45 -10.82
C GLU A 132 10.75 -7.45 -11.14
N THR A 133 12.01 -7.06 -10.95
CA THR A 133 13.18 -7.93 -11.18
C THR A 133 13.89 -8.35 -9.90
N ASP A 134 13.49 -7.82 -8.74
CA ASP A 134 14.12 -8.17 -7.45
C ASP A 134 13.87 -9.67 -7.16
N PRO A 135 14.93 -10.50 -7.02
CA PRO A 135 14.79 -11.93 -6.76
C PRO A 135 14.00 -12.27 -5.48
N ARG A 136 14.03 -11.39 -4.47
CA ARG A 136 13.28 -11.54 -3.21
C ARG A 136 11.78 -11.38 -3.48
N ILE A 137 11.42 -10.33 -4.22
CA ILE A 137 10.03 -10.07 -4.64
C ILE A 137 9.52 -11.21 -5.53
N GLN A 138 10.30 -11.62 -6.53
CA GLN A 138 9.93 -12.74 -7.42
C GLN A 138 9.74 -14.06 -6.67
N SER A 139 10.65 -14.38 -5.75
CA SER A 139 10.53 -15.58 -4.91
C SER A 139 9.27 -15.56 -4.05
N GLU A 140 8.92 -14.40 -3.51
CA GLU A 140 7.75 -14.24 -2.65
C GLU A 140 6.44 -14.30 -3.46
N ILE A 141 6.39 -13.72 -4.66
CA ILE A 141 5.25 -13.89 -5.59
C ILE A 141 5.01 -15.37 -5.88
N GLU A 142 6.06 -16.16 -6.14
CA GLU A 142 5.95 -17.60 -6.36
C GLU A 142 5.49 -18.37 -5.11
N ALA A 143 5.88 -17.92 -3.92
CA ALA A 143 5.40 -18.49 -2.67
C ALA A 143 3.90 -18.23 -2.46
N ILE A 144 3.43 -17.00 -2.73
CA ILE A 144 2.02 -16.62 -2.64
C ILE A 144 1.18 -17.44 -3.63
N ARG A 145 1.61 -17.58 -4.89
CA ARG A 145 0.93 -18.41 -5.91
C ARG A 145 0.68 -19.84 -5.43
N LYS A 146 1.71 -20.48 -4.87
CA LYS A 146 1.61 -21.84 -4.31
C LYS A 146 0.63 -21.95 -3.14
N GLN A 147 0.53 -20.92 -2.31
CA GLN A 147 -0.40 -20.90 -1.17
C GLN A 147 -1.85 -20.69 -1.60
N GLU A 148 -2.09 -19.79 -2.56
CA GLU A 148 -3.43 -19.47 -3.06
C GLU A 148 -3.95 -20.46 -4.13
N GLY A 149 -3.14 -21.46 -4.51
CA GLY A 149 -3.53 -22.51 -5.45
C GLY A 149 -3.65 -22.05 -6.90
N LYS A 150 -2.89 -21.02 -7.29
CA LYS A 150 -2.77 -20.54 -8.67
C LYS A 150 -1.45 -20.95 -9.31
#